data_AF-A0A4Q0PKE3-F1
#
_entry.id   AF-A0A4Q0PKE3-F1
#
_cell.length_a   1.000
_cell.length_b   1.000
_cell.length_c   1.000
_cell.angle_alpha   90.00
_cell.angle_beta   90.00
_cell.angle_gamma   90.00
#
_symmetry.space_group_name_H-M   'P 1'
#
loop_
_entity.id
_entity.type
_entity.pdbx_description
1 polymer ?
#
loop_
_entity_poly.entity_id
_entity_poly.type
_entity_poly.pdbx_seq_one_letter_code
_entity_poly.pdbx_strand_id
1 'polypeptide(L)' 'MLQLQITNIDDYKILTERVKELLIPSEVLVVSALSKPTLIDGEHTTEGLEAINKYLDDLEKFTKQWYACRCDMFP' A
#
# COMPACT_ATOMS: atom_id res chain seq x y z
N MET A 1 -2.65 10.66 0.38
CA MET A 1 -2.05 10.15 -0.87
C MET A 1 -0.92 9.26 -0.44
N LEU A 2 -0.92 8.03 -0.95
CA LEU A 2 0.00 6.99 -0.49
C LEU A 2 1.36 7.20 -1.14
N GLN A 3 2.44 7.22 -0.37
CA GLN A 3 3.80 7.36 -0.85
C GLN A 3 4.62 6.16 -0.37
N LEU A 4 4.98 5.27 -1.29
CA LEU A 4 5.86 4.13 -1.04
C LEU A 4 7.30 4.52 -1.39
N GLN A 5 8.13 4.66 -0.36
CA GLN A 5 9.57 4.87 -0.52
C GLN A 5 10.30 3.54 -0.38
N ILE A 6 11.05 3.15 -1.41
CA ILE A 6 11.77 1.88 -1.47
C ILE A 6 13.21 2.09 -1.88
N THR A 7 14.09 1.17 -1.49
CA THR A 7 15.51 1.28 -1.83
C THR A 7 15.82 0.73 -3.23
N ASN A 8 15.06 -0.28 -3.66
CA ASN A 8 15.21 -0.93 -4.95
C ASN A 8 13.86 -1.41 -5.50
N ILE A 9 13.50 -1.00 -6.72
CA ILE A 9 12.25 -1.42 -7.36
C ILE A 9 12.17 -2.93 -7.59
N ASP A 10 13.29 -3.60 -7.85
CA ASP A 10 13.30 -5.02 -8.18
C ASP A 10 12.96 -5.88 -6.95
N ASP A 11 13.56 -5.53 -5.81
CA ASP A 11 13.36 -6.19 -4.53
C ASP A 11 11.93 -5.97 -3.98
N TYR A 12 11.36 -4.79 -4.24
CA TYR A 12 10.03 -4.37 -3.79
C TYR A 12 9.00 -4.28 -4.92
N LYS A 13 9.21 -5.02 -6.02
CA LYS A 13 8.31 -5.03 -7.17
C LYS A 13 6.89 -5.44 -6.77
N ILE A 14 6.79 -6.45 -5.91
CA ILE A 14 5.52 -6.95 -5.36
C ILE A 14 4.77 -5.83 -4.62
N LEU A 15 5.44 -5.07 -3.74
CA LEU A 15 4.80 -3.94 -3.04
C LEU A 15 4.32 -2.88 -4.02
N THR A 16 5.12 -2.59 -5.04
CA THR A 16 4.78 -1.60 -6.08
C THR A 16 3.54 -2.02 -6.85
N GLU A 17 3.41 -3.30 -7.21
CA GLU A 17 2.23 -3.83 -7.88
C GLU A 17 1.01 -3.81 -6.96
N ARG A 18 1.14 -4.25 -5.70
CA ARG A 18 0.04 -4.20 -4.72
C ARG A 18 -0.48 -2.77 -4.53
N VAL A 19 0.42 -1.80 -4.42
CA VAL A 19 0.08 -0.38 -4.27
C VAL A 19 -0.59 0.20 -5.53
N LYS A 20 -0.29 -0.35 -6.71
CA LYS A 20 -0.99 -0.02 -7.97
C LYS A 20 -2.32 -0.73 -8.14
N GLU A 21 -2.48 -1.93 -7.58
CA GLU A 21 -3.75 -2.65 -7.55
C GLU A 21 -4.75 -2.01 -6.59
N LEU A 22 -4.25 -1.32 -5.55
CA LEU A 22 -5.08 -0.43 -4.75
C LEU A 22 -5.62 0.69 -5.64
N LEU A 23 -6.95 0.85 -5.66
CA LEU A 23 -7.67 1.94 -6.34
C LEU A 23 -7.49 3.30 -5.63
N ILE A 24 -6.31 3.53 -5.07
CA ILE A 24 -5.97 4.69 -4.24
C ILE A 24 -4.81 5.42 -4.94
N PRO A 25 -4.85 6.77 -5.03
CA PRO A 25 -3.73 7.52 -5.56
C PRO A 25 -2.47 7.27 -4.74
N SER A 26 -1.50 6.64 -5.39
CA SER A 26 -0.24 6.21 -4.81
C SER A 26 0.96 6.63 -5.66
N GLU A 27 2.07 6.92 -5.01
CA GLU A 27 3.33 7.32 -5.60
C GLU A 27 4.45 6.43 -5.08
N VAL A 28 5.32 5.98 -5.98
CA VAL A 28 6.45 5.11 -5.61
C VAL A 28 7.75 5.86 -5.87
N LEU A 29 8.51 6.08 -4.81
CA LEU A 29 9.80 6.78 -4.82
C LEU A 29 10.93 5.81 -4.53
N VAL A 30 11.94 5.80 -5.38
CA VAL A 30 13.15 5.02 -5.14
C VAL A 30 14.17 5.91 -4.45
N VAL A 31 14.45 5.61 -3.18
CA VAL A 31 15.38 6.36 -2.34
C VAL A 31 16.49 5.42 -1.87
N SER A 32 17.62 5.46 -2.56
CA SER A 32 18.79 4.61 -2.24
C SER A 32 19.42 4.92 -0.88
N ALA A 33 19.11 6.08 -0.29
CA ALA A 33 19.56 6.48 1.03
C ALA A 33 18.75 5.84 2.18
N LEU A 34 17.59 5.24 1.89
CA LEU A 34 16.84 4.50 2.90
C LEU A 34 17.52 3.16 3.17
N SER A 35 17.48 2.71 4.42
CA SER A 35 17.90 1.35 4.77
C SER A 35 16.76 0.35 4.70
N LYS A 36 15.51 0.84 4.77
CA LYS A 36 14.29 0.02 4.81
C LYS A 36 13.20 0.67 3.97
N PRO A 37 12.30 -0.12 3.39
CA PRO A 37 11.12 0.41 2.70
C PRO A 37 10.25 1.13 3.73
N THR A 38 9.66 2.25 3.31
CA THR A 38 8.83 3.12 4.14
C THR A 38 7.59 3.51 3.37
N LEU A 39 6.42 3.35 3.98
CA LEU A 39 5.13 3.73 3.42
C LEU A 39 4.62 4.94 4.20
N ILE A 40 4.28 6.01 3.49
CA ILE A 40 3.77 7.24 4.06
C ILE A 40 2.33 7.40 3.55
N ASP A 41 1.37 7.47 4.47
CA ASP A 41 -0.02 7.80 4.19
C ASP A 41 -0.42 9.04 4.99
N GLY A 42 -0.19 10.22 4.39
CA GLY A 42 -0.46 11.50 5.06
C GLY A 42 0.37 11.68 6.33
N GLU A 43 -0.26 11.57 7.49
CA GLU A 43 0.39 11.66 8.80
C GLU A 43 0.87 10.29 9.32
N HIS A 44 0.46 9.19 8.68
CA HIS A 44 0.86 7.86 9.07
C HIS A 44 2.13 7.44 8.34
N THR A 45 3.12 6.94 9.06
CA THR A 45 4.36 6.41 8.47
C THR A 45 4.59 4.99 8.97
N THR A 46 4.84 4.07 8.06
CA THR A 46 5.01 2.65 8.32
C THR A 46 6.32 2.19 7.70
N GLU A 47 7.25 1.76 8.54
CA GLU A 47 8.58 1.33 8.10
C GLU A 47 8.72 -0.19 8.19
N GLY A 48 9.38 -0.79 7.21
CA GLY A 48 9.66 -2.22 7.16
C GLY A 48 8.61 -3.04 6.40
N LEU A 49 9.09 -4.06 5.69
CA LEU A 49 8.28 -4.82 4.73
C LEU A 49 7.07 -5.52 5.38
N GLU A 50 7.22 -6.08 6.58
CA GLU A 50 6.10 -6.74 7.29
C GLU A 50 5.00 -5.75 7.68
N ALA A 51 5.37 -4.60 8.24
CA ALA A 51 4.43 -3.57 8.66
C ALA A 51 3.70 -2.97 7.46
N ILE A 52 4.42 -2.70 6.37
CA ILE A 52 3.86 -2.23 5.11
C ILE A 52 2.90 -3.26 4.53
N ASN A 53 3.28 -4.54 4.46
CA ASN A 53 2.39 -5.59 3.94
C ASN A 53 1.10 -5.70 4.77
N LYS A 54 1.20 -5.57 6.09
CA LYS A 54 0.05 -5.59 6.99
C LYS A 54 -0.85 -4.37 6.77
N TYR A 55 -0.28 -3.19 6.61
CA TYR A 55 -1.03 -1.97 6.33
C TYR A 55 -1.76 -2.03 4.99
N LEU A 56 -1.09 -2.54 3.95
CA LEU A 56 -1.70 -2.78 2.64
C LEU A 56 -2.82 -3.82 2.72
N ASP A 57 -2.65 -4.91 3.49
CA ASP A 57 -3.70 -5.92 3.71
C ASP A 57 -4.94 -5.31 4.40
N ASP A 58 -4.73 -4.44 5.38
CA ASP A 58 -5.81 -3.74 6.08
C ASP A 58 -6.56 -2.79 5.13
N LEU A 59 -5.83 -2.02 4.30
CA LEU A 59 -6.42 -1.18 3.24
C LEU A 59 -7.19 -1.99 2.21
N GLU A 60 -6.66 -3.14 1.79
CA GLU A 60 -7.31 -4.01 0.81
C GLU A 60 -8.59 -4.63 1.40
N LYS A 61 -8.58 -5.00 2.68
CA LYS A 61 -9.78 -5.42 3.42
C LYS A 61 -10.78 -4.29 3.57
N PHE A 62 -10.32 -3.10 3.91
CA PHE A 62 -11.18 -1.93 4.06
C PHE A 62 -11.90 -1.58 2.76
N THR A 63 -11.16 -1.54 1.65
CA THR A 63 -11.73 -1.32 0.31
C THR A 63 -12.69 -2.45 -0.09
N LYS A 64 -12.31 -3.72 0.10
CA LYS A 64 -13.19 -4.88 -0.16
C LYS A 64 -14.46 -4.86 0.71
N GLN A 65 -14.38 -4.49 1.99
CA GLN A 65 -15.54 -4.37 2.87
C GLN A 65 -16.46 -3.23 2.45
N TRP A 66 -15.91 -2.11 1.99
CA TRP A 66 -16.68 -1.01 1.39
C TRP A 66 -17.49 -1.48 0.18
N TYR A 67 -16.92 -2.35 -0.66
CA TYR A 67 -17.62 -2.97 -1.79
C TYR A 67 -18.58 -4.08 -1.36
N ALA A 68 -18.24 -4.89 -0.36
CA ALA A 68 -19.09 -5.97 0.15
C ALA A 68 -20.37 -5.43 0.81
N CYS A 69 -20.30 -4.30 1.51
CA CYS A 69 -21.49 -3.62 2.06
C CYS A 69 -22.42 -3.05 0.97
N ARG A 70 -21.96 -2.95 -0.28
CA ARG A 70 -22.78 -2.54 -1.43
C ARG A 70 -23.33 -3.72 -2.23
N CYS A 71 -22.96 -4.96 -1.88
CA CYS A 71 -23.32 -6.17 -2.61
C CYS A 71 -24.36 -7.05 -1.88
N ASP A 72 -24.92 -6.59 -0.76
CA ASP A 72 -26.06 -7.25 -0.09
C ASP A 72 -27.43 -6.84 -0.69
N MET A 73 -27.43 -6.21 -1.86
CA MET A 73 -28.66 -5.79 -2.54
C MET A 73 -28.60 -6.13 -4.03
N PHE A 74 -28.57 -7.43 -4.32
CA PHE A 74 -29.15 -7.94 -5.56
C PHE A 74 -30.18 -9.03 -5.20
N PRO A 75 -31.50 -8.76 -5.35
CA PRO A 75 -32.55 -9.78 -5.24
C PRO A 75 -32.52 -10.79 -6.39
#